data_AF-A0A9R1EHJ0-F1
#
_entry.id   AF-A0A9R1EHJ0-F1
#
_cell.length_a   1.000
_cell.length_b   1.000
_cell.length_c   1.000
_cell.angle_alpha   90.00
_cell.angle_beta   90.00
_cell.angle_gamma   90.00
#
_symmetry.space_group_name_H-M   'P 1'
#
loop_
_entity.id
_entity.type
_entity.pdbx_description
1 polymer ?
#
loop_
_entity_poly.entity_id
_entity_poly.type
_entity_poly.pdbx_seq_one_letter_code
_entity_poly.pdbx_strand_id
1 'polypeptide(L)'
;MWRLRIAEGGDDPWLRTTNGYLGRQVWEFDASVEPDPEEVAAVEAARQGFVARRHQLKHSADLVMRNQFAKANPLELDLLAVKLEEREDVTEEVVSTTLKRAISRLSTLQAHDGHWPGDYGGPMFLMPGLIITLYVTGALNTVLSSEHQIEIRRYLYNHQNGDGGWGLHIEGPSTMFGSALTYVSLRLLGEGTDSGYGAMEKDRNWILDHGGATFVPSWGKFWLSVLGVFDWSGNNPVPPEAWLLPYCLPFHPGRMWCHCRMVYLPMCYIYGKRFVGQVTPLVLELRKELYKGPYNEIDWDKTRNQCAKEDLYYPHPFVQDILWATLHKFVEPLMMHWPGSKLREKALETAMKHIHYEDENTRYICIGPVNKVMNMLACWIEDQNSEAFKLHIPRVYDYLWIAEDGMKMQGYNGSQLWDTTFTVQAIVAANLIEEFGPTLN
;
A
#
# COMPACT_ATOMS: atom_id res chain seq x y z
N MET A 1 20.18 -3.89 -12.34
CA MET A 1 20.18 -3.83 -10.86
C MET A 1 19.27 -2.70 -10.37
N TRP A 2 18.71 -2.80 -9.17
CA TRP A 2 17.84 -1.75 -8.61
C TRP A 2 18.64 -0.52 -8.19
N ARG A 3 18.19 0.67 -8.57
CA ARG A 3 18.78 1.97 -8.20
C ARG A 3 17.70 2.87 -7.65
N LEU A 4 18.02 3.58 -6.57
CA LEU A 4 17.14 4.60 -6.03
C LEU A 4 17.40 5.92 -6.77
N ARG A 5 16.39 6.42 -7.48
CA ARG A 5 16.38 7.74 -8.11
C ARG A 5 15.77 8.76 -7.16
N ILE A 6 16.41 9.92 -7.06
CA ILE A 6 16.05 11.00 -6.14
C ILE A 6 15.86 12.27 -6.97
N ALA A 7 14.78 13.01 -6.71
CA ALA A 7 14.46 14.27 -7.39
C ALA A 7 14.41 14.17 -8.93
N GLU A 8 14.15 12.97 -9.45
CA GLU A 8 14.05 12.69 -10.88
C GLU A 8 12.61 12.32 -11.26
N GLY A 9 12.19 12.68 -12.47
CA GLY A 9 10.90 12.30 -13.05
C GLY A 9 10.99 11.56 -14.38
N GLY A 10 12.21 11.35 -14.89
CA GLY A 10 12.45 10.91 -16.26
C GLY A 10 11.95 11.91 -17.33
N ASP A 11 12.08 11.52 -18.60
CA ASP A 11 11.48 12.22 -19.74
C ASP A 11 9.99 11.83 -19.96
N ASP A 12 9.30 11.36 -18.91
CA ASP A 12 7.92 10.88 -19.02
C ASP A 12 6.94 12.05 -19.19
N PRO A 13 6.28 12.20 -20.36
CA PRO A 13 5.35 13.30 -20.60
C PRO A 13 4.09 13.24 -19.71
N TRP A 14 3.83 12.11 -19.05
CA TRP A 14 2.68 11.92 -18.16
C TRP A 14 3.01 12.20 -16.68
N LEU A 15 4.25 12.52 -16.36
CA LEU A 15 4.62 12.91 -15.01
C LEU A 15 4.66 14.44 -14.88
N ARG A 16 3.81 15.01 -14.01
CA ARG A 16 3.70 16.46 -13.80
C ARG A 16 4.29 16.87 -12.46
N THR A 17 5.01 18.00 -12.42
CA THR A 17 5.59 18.54 -11.17
C THR A 17 5.45 20.04 -11.07
N THR A 18 5.42 20.55 -9.83
CA THR A 18 5.42 22.00 -9.51
C THR A 18 6.70 22.45 -8.84
N ASN A 19 7.56 21.52 -8.40
CA ASN A 19 8.78 21.79 -7.64
C ASN A 19 10.02 21.10 -8.21
N GLY A 20 9.97 20.66 -9.48
CA GLY A 20 11.09 19.96 -10.10
C GLY A 20 11.39 18.59 -9.48
N TYR A 21 10.39 17.95 -8.85
CA TYR A 21 10.46 16.61 -8.25
C TYR A 21 11.23 16.51 -6.94
N LEU A 22 11.62 17.62 -6.31
CA LEU A 22 12.24 17.61 -4.98
C LEU A 22 11.43 16.76 -3.98
N GLY A 23 12.12 15.84 -3.29
CA GLY A 23 11.55 14.86 -2.37
C GLY A 23 11.04 13.57 -3.04
N ARG A 24 10.99 13.48 -4.37
CA ARG A 24 10.57 12.25 -5.05
C ARG A 24 11.66 11.19 -4.92
N GLN A 25 11.27 9.98 -4.51
CA GLN A 25 12.15 8.82 -4.33
C GLN A 25 11.53 7.61 -5.02
N VAL A 26 12.19 7.05 -6.03
CA VAL A 26 11.65 5.93 -6.81
C VAL A 26 12.74 4.92 -7.12
N TRP A 27 12.39 3.65 -6.98
CA TRP A 27 13.26 2.54 -7.36
C TRP A 27 13.07 2.18 -8.84
N GLU A 28 14.18 2.10 -9.58
CA GLU A 28 14.20 1.70 -10.98
C GLU A 28 15.15 0.53 -11.19
N PHE A 29 14.76 -0.41 -12.05
CA PHE A 29 15.64 -1.50 -12.43
C PHE A 29 16.42 -1.14 -13.69
N ASP A 30 17.74 -0.95 -13.53
CA ASP A 30 18.63 -0.66 -14.65
C ASP A 30 19.21 -1.95 -15.23
N ALA A 31 18.71 -2.39 -16.39
CA ALA A 31 19.20 -3.57 -17.10
C ALA A 31 20.45 -3.29 -17.96
N SER A 32 20.80 -2.02 -18.18
CA SER A 32 21.88 -1.61 -19.09
C SER A 32 23.25 -1.61 -18.42
N VAL A 33 23.28 -1.48 -17.09
CA VAL A 33 24.51 -1.46 -16.29
C VAL A 33 24.87 -2.88 -15.86
N GLU A 34 26.10 -3.30 -16.19
CA GLU A 34 26.67 -4.55 -15.67
C GLU A 34 26.71 -4.48 -14.14
N PRO A 35 26.08 -5.42 -13.42
CA PRO A 35 26.01 -5.36 -11.97
C PRO A 35 27.40 -5.51 -11.34
N ASP A 36 27.76 -4.60 -10.45
CA ASP A 36 28.95 -4.72 -9.61
C ASP A 36 28.82 -6.01 -8.75
N PRO A 37 29.74 -7.00 -8.91
CA PRO A 37 29.64 -8.28 -8.19
C PRO A 37 29.62 -8.12 -6.67
N GLU A 38 30.32 -7.13 -6.12
CA GLU A 38 30.34 -6.87 -4.68
C GLU A 38 28.98 -6.32 -4.22
N GLU A 39 28.37 -5.44 -5.01
CA GLU A 39 27.05 -4.89 -4.70
C GLU A 39 25.96 -5.96 -4.76
N VAL A 40 26.00 -6.84 -5.77
CA VAL A 40 25.09 -7.99 -5.87
C VAL A 40 25.26 -8.92 -4.68
N ALA A 41 26.50 -9.25 -4.31
CA ALA A 41 26.77 -10.10 -3.15
C ALA A 41 26.26 -9.47 -1.84
N ALA A 42 26.43 -8.16 -1.66
CA ALA A 42 25.94 -7.44 -0.49
C ALA A 42 24.40 -7.45 -0.39
N VAL A 43 23.71 -7.26 -1.52
CA VAL A 43 22.24 -7.32 -1.58
C VAL A 43 21.74 -8.74 -1.30
N GLU A 44 22.37 -9.77 -1.86
CA GLU A 44 21.98 -11.16 -1.58
C GLU A 44 22.26 -11.56 -0.13
N ALA A 45 23.39 -11.12 0.46
CA ALA A 45 23.68 -11.33 1.87
C ALA A 45 22.63 -10.66 2.77
N ALA A 46 22.19 -9.44 2.45
CA ALA A 46 21.13 -8.76 3.17
C ALA A 46 19.80 -9.52 3.10
N ARG A 47 19.42 -10.00 1.90
CA ARG A 47 18.21 -10.80 1.67
C ARG A 47 18.23 -12.10 2.47
N GLN A 48 19.33 -12.86 2.41
CA GLN A 48 19.49 -14.09 3.19
C GLN A 48 19.44 -13.82 4.69
N GLY A 49 20.09 -12.75 5.15
CA GLY A 49 20.08 -12.32 6.55
C GLY A 49 18.70 -11.89 7.05
N PHE A 50 17.85 -11.33 6.18
CA PHE A 50 16.44 -11.07 6.48
C PHE A 50 15.66 -12.37 6.58
N VAL A 51 15.72 -13.23 5.56
CA VAL A 51 14.99 -14.52 5.52
C VAL A 51 15.29 -15.36 6.77
N ALA A 52 16.55 -15.45 7.19
CA ALA A 52 16.96 -16.21 8.37
C ALA A 52 16.32 -15.72 9.69
N ARG A 53 15.95 -14.44 9.76
CA ARG A 53 15.41 -13.78 10.97
C ARG A 53 13.99 -13.26 10.81
N ARG A 54 13.33 -13.48 9.67
CA ARG A 54 12.02 -12.90 9.32
C ARG A 54 10.88 -13.19 10.31
N HIS A 55 11.01 -14.21 11.15
CA HIS A 55 10.03 -14.51 12.21
C HIS A 55 10.37 -13.88 13.57
N GLN A 56 11.57 -13.32 13.72
CA GLN A 56 12.08 -12.65 14.92
C GLN A 56 12.11 -11.13 14.72
N LEU A 57 12.52 -10.68 13.53
CA LEU A 57 12.58 -9.28 13.13
C LEU A 57 11.77 -9.11 11.84
N LYS A 58 10.64 -8.40 11.96
CA LYS A 58 9.70 -8.18 10.85
C LYS A 58 10.04 -6.97 9.99
N HIS A 59 10.87 -6.05 10.48
CA HIS A 59 11.21 -4.82 9.76
C HIS A 59 12.50 -5.00 8.95
N SER A 60 12.50 -4.45 7.74
CA SER A 60 13.72 -4.17 6.98
C SER A 60 14.52 -3.06 7.66
N ALA A 61 15.81 -3.04 7.39
CA ALA A 61 16.77 -2.03 7.82
C ALA A 61 17.28 -1.17 6.64
N ASP A 62 16.58 -1.20 5.51
CA ASP A 62 16.92 -0.48 4.28
C ASP A 62 18.34 -0.76 3.76
N LEU A 63 18.80 -2.02 3.89
CA LEU A 63 20.19 -2.35 3.59
C LEU A 63 20.53 -2.13 2.10
N VAL A 64 19.56 -2.29 1.20
CA VAL A 64 19.75 -2.03 -0.24
C VAL A 64 20.06 -0.56 -0.50
N MET A 65 19.26 0.37 0.06
CA MET A 65 19.48 1.81 -0.05
C MET A 65 20.76 2.24 0.69
N ARG A 66 20.95 1.77 1.93
CA ARG A 66 22.11 2.13 2.75
C ARG A 66 23.43 1.69 2.14
N ASN A 67 23.48 0.57 1.42
CA ASN A 67 24.68 0.14 0.70
C ASN A 67 25.02 1.09 -0.47
N GLN A 68 24.02 1.57 -1.20
CA GLN A 68 24.22 2.55 -2.27
C GLN A 68 24.71 3.90 -1.71
N PHE A 69 24.10 4.36 -0.62
CA PHE A 69 24.48 5.61 0.04
C PHE A 69 25.85 5.51 0.71
N ALA A 70 26.23 4.36 1.28
CA ALA A 70 27.57 4.17 1.84
C ALA A 70 28.69 4.31 0.77
N LYS A 71 28.40 3.97 -0.49
CA LYS A 71 29.33 4.13 -1.62
C LYS A 71 29.34 5.57 -2.14
N ALA A 72 28.19 6.23 -2.19
CA ALA A 72 28.05 7.62 -2.67
C ALA A 72 28.54 8.66 -1.66
N ASN A 73 28.25 8.44 -0.37
CA ASN A 73 28.51 9.32 0.76
C ASN A 73 29.33 8.55 1.82
N PRO A 74 30.64 8.32 1.59
CA PRO A 74 31.47 7.58 2.52
C PRO A 74 31.53 8.28 3.88
N LEU A 75 31.41 7.50 4.96
CA LEU A 75 31.49 8.03 6.32
C LEU A 75 32.95 8.37 6.67
N GLU A 76 33.28 9.64 6.71
CA GLU A 76 34.52 10.13 7.31
C GLU A 76 34.30 10.32 8.82
N LEU A 77 34.67 9.32 9.63
CA LEU A 77 34.50 9.37 11.09
C LEU A 77 35.84 9.17 11.80
N ASP A 78 36.40 10.25 12.34
CA ASP A 78 37.61 10.23 13.18
C ASP A 78 37.29 10.18 14.69
N LEU A 79 36.09 9.72 15.05
CA LEU A 79 35.65 9.58 16.43
C LEU A 79 35.66 8.11 16.83
N LEU A 80 36.38 7.74 17.88
CA LEU A 80 36.40 6.36 18.39
C LEU A 80 35.07 5.97 19.04
N ALA A 81 34.70 4.69 18.92
CA ALA A 81 33.48 4.18 19.53
C ALA A 81 33.69 4.05 21.03
N VAL A 82 32.85 4.73 21.81
CA VAL A 82 32.84 4.58 23.25
C VAL A 82 31.90 3.43 23.61
N LYS A 83 32.41 2.44 24.35
CA LYS A 83 31.60 1.37 24.94
C LYS A 83 31.74 1.48 26.44
N LEU A 84 30.64 1.79 27.11
CA LEU A 84 30.60 1.81 28.56
C LEU A 84 30.32 0.42 29.11
N GLU A 85 30.99 0.04 30.20
CA GLU A 85 30.62 -1.12 31.01
C GLU A 85 29.39 -0.81 31.89
N GLU A 86 28.71 -1.85 32.40
CA GLU A 86 27.42 -1.75 33.11
C GLU A 86 27.42 -0.84 34.35
N ARG A 87 28.60 -0.45 34.85
CA ARG A 87 28.80 0.39 36.04
C ARG A 87 29.64 1.65 35.79
N GLU A 88 29.97 1.96 34.54
CA GLU A 88 30.68 3.20 34.22
C GLU A 88 29.73 4.39 34.17
N ASP A 89 30.21 5.53 34.65
CA ASP A 89 29.42 6.77 34.64
C ASP A 89 29.24 7.30 33.22
N VAL A 90 28.01 7.69 32.89
CA VAL A 90 27.70 8.35 31.61
C VAL A 90 28.12 9.81 31.72
N THR A 91 29.27 10.15 31.14
CA THR A 91 29.76 11.54 31.12
C THR A 91 29.23 12.31 29.91
N GLU A 92 29.26 13.64 29.99
CA GLU A 92 28.88 14.53 28.87
C GLU A 92 29.72 14.26 27.61
N GLU A 93 31.02 13.98 27.77
CA GLU A 93 31.92 13.64 26.67
C GLU A 93 31.50 12.34 25.96
N VAL A 94 31.10 11.32 26.72
CA VAL A 94 30.64 10.05 26.17
C VAL A 94 29.35 10.23 25.37
N VAL A 95 28.40 11.01 25.92
CA VAL A 95 27.14 11.33 25.24
C VAL A 95 27.41 12.14 23.98
N SER A 96 28.22 13.19 24.07
CA SER A 96 28.58 14.06 22.95
C SER A 96 29.28 13.28 21.83
N THR A 97 30.26 12.44 22.17
CA THR A 97 30.95 11.58 21.19
C THR A 97 30.00 10.61 20.53
N THR A 98 29.12 9.96 21.30
CA THR A 98 28.12 9.03 20.77
C THR A 98 27.14 9.74 19.84
N LEU A 99 26.68 10.93 20.22
CA LEU A 99 25.73 11.73 19.44
C LEU A 99 26.35 12.20 18.12
N LYS A 100 27.58 12.73 18.15
CA LYS A 100 28.33 13.11 16.95
C LYS A 100 28.47 11.91 16.00
N ARG A 101 28.86 10.74 16.51
CA ARG A 101 28.95 9.51 15.71
C ARG A 101 27.61 9.12 15.08
N ALA A 102 26.51 9.23 15.82
CA ALA A 102 25.18 8.91 15.34
C ALA A 102 24.73 9.88 14.23
N ILE A 103 24.93 11.19 14.43
CA ILE A 103 24.57 12.21 13.43
C ILE A 103 25.48 12.10 12.21
N SER A 104 26.80 11.92 12.35
CA SER A 104 27.68 11.67 11.21
C SER A 104 27.20 10.48 10.37
N ARG A 105 26.76 9.39 11.02
CA ARG A 105 26.18 8.25 10.30
C ARG A 105 24.87 8.62 9.61
N LEU A 106 23.97 9.34 10.27
CA LEU A 106 22.70 9.78 9.70
C LEU A 106 22.91 10.72 8.51
N SER A 107 23.90 11.61 8.56
CA SER A 107 24.25 12.54 7.47
C SER A 107 24.64 11.80 6.19
N THR A 108 25.28 10.61 6.29
CA THR A 108 25.60 9.81 5.09
C THR A 108 24.38 9.27 4.36
N LEU A 109 23.21 9.27 5.01
CA LEU A 109 21.94 8.82 4.42
C LEU A 109 21.13 9.97 3.81
N GLN A 110 21.62 11.20 3.85
CA GLN A 110 20.95 12.34 3.21
C GLN A 110 21.06 12.22 1.68
N ALA A 111 19.94 12.42 0.99
CA ALA A 111 19.90 12.47 -0.45
C ALA A 111 20.35 13.83 -0.97
N HIS A 112 20.70 13.90 -2.26
CA HIS A 112 21.30 15.11 -2.85
C HIS A 112 20.35 16.31 -2.95
N ASP A 113 19.04 16.11 -2.80
CA ASP A 113 18.02 17.16 -2.73
C ASP A 113 17.66 17.54 -1.28
N GLY A 114 18.43 17.04 -0.30
CA GLY A 114 18.39 17.44 1.09
C GLY A 114 17.52 16.60 2.01
N HIS A 115 16.71 15.67 1.49
CA HIS A 115 15.82 14.83 2.31
C HIS A 115 16.47 13.49 2.72
N TRP A 116 15.84 12.80 3.68
CA TRP A 116 16.21 11.43 4.07
C TRP A 116 15.20 10.43 3.53
N PRO A 117 15.58 9.61 2.52
CA PRO A 117 14.70 8.60 1.96
C PRO A 117 14.63 7.39 2.90
N GLY A 118 13.56 6.62 2.81
CA GLY A 118 13.37 5.47 3.71
C GLY A 118 12.13 4.64 3.46
N ASP A 119 12.18 3.42 3.97
CA ASP A 119 11.04 2.51 4.05
C ASP A 119 9.91 3.10 4.90
N TYR A 120 8.71 3.10 4.34
CA TYR A 120 7.48 3.55 4.97
C TYR A 120 6.35 2.53 4.74
N GLY A 121 6.70 1.25 4.67
CA GLY A 121 5.77 0.14 4.53
C GLY A 121 5.14 -0.28 5.86
N GLY A 122 4.67 -1.53 5.90
CA GLY A 122 4.10 -2.14 7.11
C GLY A 122 2.69 -2.67 6.90
N PRO A 123 1.72 -1.88 6.39
CA PRO A 123 0.38 -2.37 6.08
C PRO A 123 0.38 -3.36 4.91
N MET A 124 -0.24 -4.53 5.09
CA MET A 124 -0.24 -5.62 4.11
C MET A 124 -1.39 -5.55 3.09
N PHE A 125 -2.35 -4.63 3.27
CA PHE A 125 -3.53 -4.49 2.42
C PHE A 125 -3.39 -3.46 1.29
N LEU A 126 -2.23 -2.81 1.16
CA LEU A 126 -1.98 -1.77 0.15
C LEU A 126 -1.66 -2.39 -1.22
N MET A 127 -0.64 -3.24 -1.26
CA MET A 127 -0.18 -3.93 -2.47
C MET A 127 -1.31 -4.72 -3.18
N PRO A 128 -2.20 -5.45 -2.46
CA PRO A 128 -3.29 -6.16 -3.12
C PRO A 128 -4.24 -5.28 -3.93
N GLY A 129 -4.61 -4.11 -3.42
CA GLY A 129 -5.46 -3.18 -4.17
C GLY A 129 -4.80 -2.75 -5.47
N LEU A 130 -3.50 -2.43 -5.42
CA LEU A 130 -2.73 -2.06 -6.62
C LEU A 130 -2.70 -3.19 -7.65
N ILE A 131 -2.36 -4.41 -7.23
CA ILE A 131 -2.28 -5.57 -8.12
C ILE A 131 -3.64 -5.87 -8.75
N ILE A 132 -4.72 -5.86 -7.96
CA ILE A 132 -6.08 -6.07 -8.46
C ILE A 132 -6.45 -5.00 -9.48
N THR A 133 -6.24 -3.71 -9.18
CA THR A 133 -6.51 -2.63 -10.12
C THR A 133 -5.74 -2.80 -11.42
N LEU A 134 -4.43 -3.03 -11.35
CA LEU A 134 -3.60 -3.20 -12.55
C LEU A 134 -3.99 -4.45 -13.36
N TYR A 135 -4.42 -5.51 -12.69
CA TYR A 135 -4.91 -6.72 -13.35
C TYR A 135 -6.21 -6.45 -14.11
N VAL A 136 -7.21 -5.83 -13.47
CA VAL A 136 -8.52 -5.58 -14.11
C VAL A 136 -8.46 -4.50 -15.19
N THR A 137 -7.48 -3.60 -15.15
CA THR A 137 -7.25 -2.59 -16.20
C THR A 137 -6.36 -3.12 -17.33
N GLY A 138 -5.83 -4.34 -17.22
CA GLY A 138 -4.87 -4.91 -18.18
C GLY A 138 -3.48 -4.27 -18.18
N ALA A 139 -3.17 -3.44 -17.18
CA ALA A 139 -1.92 -2.68 -17.09
C ALA A 139 -0.82 -3.41 -16.28
N LEU A 140 -1.11 -4.56 -15.66
CA LEU A 140 -0.20 -5.25 -14.74
C LEU A 140 1.21 -5.45 -15.30
N ASN A 141 1.34 -6.07 -16.48
CA ASN A 141 2.64 -6.36 -17.07
C ASN A 141 3.30 -5.16 -17.76
N THR A 142 2.54 -4.08 -17.98
CA THR A 142 3.07 -2.82 -18.52
C THR A 142 3.66 -1.96 -17.41
N VAL A 143 3.03 -1.94 -16.23
CA VAL A 143 3.45 -1.14 -15.08
C VAL A 143 4.45 -1.90 -14.20
N LEU A 144 4.19 -3.17 -13.91
CA LEU A 144 5.06 -3.99 -13.08
C LEU A 144 5.85 -4.95 -13.98
N SER A 145 7.11 -4.61 -14.25
CA SER A 145 8.04 -5.48 -14.98
C SER A 145 8.26 -6.81 -14.25
N SER A 146 8.91 -7.77 -14.91
CA SER A 146 9.30 -9.04 -14.30
C SER A 146 10.04 -8.86 -12.97
N GLU A 147 10.93 -7.87 -12.90
CA GLU A 147 11.74 -7.57 -11.72
C GLU A 147 10.88 -7.01 -10.59
N HIS A 148 9.95 -6.11 -10.89
CA HIS A 148 8.98 -5.62 -9.91
C HIS A 148 8.20 -6.79 -9.30
N GLN A 149 7.66 -7.66 -10.17
CA GLN A 149 6.85 -8.80 -9.71
C GLN A 149 7.67 -9.80 -8.87
N ILE A 150 8.96 -10.03 -9.20
CA ILE A 150 9.87 -10.85 -8.39
C ILE A 150 10.04 -10.26 -6.99
N GLU A 151 10.32 -8.95 -6.89
CA GLU A 151 10.53 -8.31 -5.60
C GLU A 151 9.24 -8.21 -4.78
N ILE A 152 8.08 -8.01 -5.42
CA ILE A 152 6.78 -8.02 -4.73
C ILE A 152 6.47 -9.41 -4.18
N ARG A 153 6.67 -10.47 -4.96
CA ARG A 153 6.51 -11.85 -4.46
C ARG A 153 7.47 -12.13 -3.31
N ARG A 154 8.72 -11.67 -3.39
CA ARG A 154 9.69 -11.80 -2.29
C ARG A 154 9.18 -11.15 -1.01
N TYR A 155 8.66 -9.92 -1.08
CA TYR A 155 8.06 -9.22 0.05
C TYR A 155 6.90 -10.00 0.67
N LEU A 156 5.93 -10.39 -0.16
CA LEU A 156 4.76 -11.14 0.31
C LEU A 156 5.19 -12.45 1.00
N TYR A 157 6.07 -13.24 0.39
CA TYR A 157 6.54 -14.49 1.01
C TYR A 157 7.37 -14.29 2.27
N ASN A 158 8.13 -13.21 2.36
CA ASN A 158 8.93 -12.89 3.55
C ASN A 158 8.07 -12.56 4.78
N HIS A 159 6.87 -12.04 4.56
CA HIS A 159 5.95 -11.66 5.63
C HIS A 159 4.86 -12.69 5.93
N GLN A 160 4.93 -13.90 5.35
CA GLN A 160 4.04 -14.99 5.73
C GLN A 160 4.28 -15.38 7.19
N ASN A 161 3.20 -15.54 7.96
CA ASN A 161 3.26 -16.01 9.32
C ASN A 161 3.50 -17.52 9.40
N GLY A 162 3.93 -18.00 10.57
CA GLY A 162 4.27 -19.41 10.78
C GLY A 162 3.07 -20.37 10.61
N ASP A 163 1.85 -19.87 10.78
CA ASP A 163 0.60 -20.60 10.56
C ASP A 163 0.15 -20.62 9.08
N GLY A 164 0.90 -19.97 8.19
CA GLY A 164 0.62 -19.92 6.76
C GLY A 164 -0.14 -18.67 6.30
N GLY A 165 -0.69 -17.88 7.22
CA GLY A 165 -1.48 -16.70 6.84
C GLY A 165 -0.70 -15.39 6.77
N TRP A 166 -1.43 -14.30 6.52
CA TRP A 166 -0.93 -12.93 6.55
C TRP A 166 -1.80 -12.01 7.41
N GLY A 167 -1.16 -11.09 8.11
CA GLY A 167 -1.85 -10.13 8.97
C GLY A 167 -2.27 -8.85 8.26
N LEU A 168 -2.92 -7.96 9.02
CA LEU A 168 -3.26 -6.60 8.58
C LEU A 168 -2.00 -5.75 8.30
N HIS A 169 -0.93 -6.03 9.04
CA HIS A 169 0.40 -5.43 8.91
C HIS A 169 1.47 -6.50 9.19
N ILE A 170 2.74 -6.22 8.89
CA ILE A 170 3.87 -7.17 8.98
C ILE A 170 4.09 -7.80 10.36
N GLU A 171 3.70 -7.12 11.44
CA GLU A 171 3.75 -7.64 12.82
C GLU A 171 2.44 -8.29 13.29
N GLY A 172 1.38 -8.19 12.49
CA GLY A 172 0.05 -8.66 12.88
C GLY A 172 -0.08 -10.17 12.80
N PRO A 173 -0.96 -10.77 13.63
CA PRO A 173 -1.35 -12.17 13.45
C PRO A 173 -2.07 -12.34 12.12
N SER A 174 -2.19 -13.58 11.65
CA SER A 174 -2.92 -13.88 10.42
C SER A 174 -4.39 -13.50 10.52
N THR A 175 -4.93 -12.96 9.43
CA THR A 175 -6.28 -12.40 9.32
C THR A 175 -6.91 -12.81 8.00
N MET A 176 -8.23 -12.91 7.92
CA MET A 176 -8.90 -13.21 6.66
C MET A 176 -8.64 -12.11 5.63
N PHE A 177 -8.55 -10.85 6.05
CA PHE A 177 -8.22 -9.74 5.16
C PHE A 177 -6.83 -9.86 4.56
N GLY A 178 -5.81 -10.03 5.41
CA GLY A 178 -4.42 -10.14 4.99
C GLY A 178 -4.17 -11.38 4.14
N SER A 179 -4.63 -12.55 4.58
CA SER A 179 -4.47 -13.82 3.87
C SER A 179 -5.19 -13.83 2.53
N ALA A 180 -6.50 -13.58 2.49
CA ALA A 180 -7.26 -13.72 1.24
C ALA A 180 -6.75 -12.76 0.15
N LEU A 181 -6.42 -11.51 0.51
CA LEU A 181 -5.90 -10.54 -0.44
C LEU A 181 -4.46 -10.83 -0.87
N THR A 182 -3.61 -11.33 0.02
CA THR A 182 -2.23 -11.72 -0.33
C THR A 182 -2.23 -12.96 -1.23
N TYR A 183 -3.03 -13.97 -0.91
CA TYR A 183 -3.24 -15.14 -1.76
C TYR A 183 -3.65 -14.75 -3.18
N VAL A 184 -4.69 -13.93 -3.29
CA VAL A 184 -5.17 -13.43 -4.58
C VAL A 184 -4.06 -12.67 -5.31
N SER A 185 -3.33 -11.79 -4.62
CA SER A 185 -2.23 -11.04 -5.21
C SER A 185 -1.14 -11.95 -5.79
N LEU A 186 -0.74 -12.98 -5.05
CA LEU A 186 0.25 -13.96 -5.52
C LEU A 186 -0.25 -14.74 -6.73
N ARG A 187 -1.52 -15.17 -6.74
CA ARG A 187 -2.15 -15.83 -7.90
C ARG A 187 -2.18 -14.92 -9.13
N LEU A 188 -2.53 -13.63 -8.96
CA LEU A 188 -2.52 -12.64 -10.05
C LEU A 188 -1.10 -12.33 -10.57
N LEU A 189 -0.08 -12.48 -9.72
CA LEU A 189 1.34 -12.39 -10.08
C LEU A 189 1.93 -13.70 -10.64
N GLY A 190 1.08 -14.70 -10.93
CA GLY A 190 1.46 -15.94 -11.62
C GLY A 190 1.86 -17.11 -10.72
N GLU A 191 1.75 -16.99 -9.39
CA GLU A 191 2.01 -18.11 -8.50
C GLU A 191 0.90 -19.16 -8.62
N GLY A 192 1.27 -20.45 -8.62
CA GLY A 192 0.34 -21.58 -8.55
C GLY A 192 -0.14 -21.87 -7.13
N THR A 193 -1.12 -22.78 -7.00
CA THR A 193 -1.70 -23.16 -5.70
C THR A 193 -0.71 -23.88 -4.76
N ASP A 194 0.36 -24.43 -5.30
CA ASP A 194 1.43 -25.19 -4.63
C ASP A 194 2.77 -24.43 -4.60
N SER A 195 2.79 -23.17 -5.05
CA SER A 195 4.01 -22.35 -5.15
C SER A 195 4.52 -21.85 -3.79
N GLY A 196 5.69 -21.20 -3.81
CA GLY A 196 6.35 -20.67 -2.61
C GLY A 196 6.80 -21.76 -1.62
N TYR A 197 7.20 -22.94 -2.12
CA TYR A 197 7.58 -24.09 -1.30
C TYR A 197 6.48 -24.51 -0.31
N GLY A 198 5.22 -24.53 -0.79
CA GLY A 198 4.03 -24.88 -0.01
C GLY A 198 3.42 -23.69 0.76
N ALA A 199 3.95 -22.47 0.61
CA ALA A 199 3.37 -21.27 1.21
C ALA A 199 1.93 -21.03 0.75
N MET A 200 1.66 -21.17 -0.55
CA MET A 200 0.32 -20.96 -1.12
C MET A 200 -0.70 -21.99 -0.63
N GLU A 201 -0.29 -23.25 -0.51
CA GLU A 201 -1.15 -24.31 0.01
C GLU A 201 -1.51 -24.07 1.48
N LYS A 202 -0.52 -23.70 2.31
CA LYS A 202 -0.73 -23.39 3.73
C LYS A 202 -1.70 -22.24 3.93
N ASP A 203 -1.56 -21.16 3.17
CA ASP A 203 -2.47 -20.03 3.27
C ASP A 203 -3.87 -20.37 2.77
N ARG A 204 -3.99 -21.09 1.66
CA ARG A 204 -5.30 -21.55 1.19
C ARG A 204 -5.99 -22.43 2.25
N ASN A 205 -5.25 -23.33 2.89
CA ASN A 205 -5.78 -24.14 3.98
C ASN A 205 -6.18 -23.25 5.17
N TRP A 206 -5.36 -22.27 5.53
CA TRP A 206 -5.67 -21.30 6.57
C TRP A 206 -6.97 -20.53 6.26
N ILE A 207 -7.11 -19.98 5.04
CA ILE A 207 -8.32 -19.28 4.57
C ILE A 207 -9.54 -20.18 4.69
N LEU A 208 -9.43 -21.41 4.19
CA LEU A 208 -10.55 -22.35 4.23
C LEU A 208 -10.88 -22.73 5.67
N ASP A 209 -9.92 -23.07 6.52
CA ASP A 209 -10.16 -23.46 7.92
C ASP A 209 -10.89 -22.37 8.72
N HIS A 210 -10.61 -21.09 8.43
CA HIS A 210 -11.24 -19.92 9.05
C HIS A 210 -12.55 -19.47 8.39
N GLY A 211 -13.15 -20.31 7.53
CA GLY A 211 -14.49 -20.10 6.97
C GLY A 211 -14.52 -19.66 5.50
N GLY A 212 -13.37 -19.39 4.91
CA GLY A 212 -13.23 -18.90 3.54
C GLY A 212 -13.48 -17.39 3.41
N ALA A 213 -13.28 -16.88 2.19
CA ALA A 213 -13.33 -15.45 1.91
C ALA A 213 -14.73 -14.81 2.09
N THR A 214 -15.79 -15.55 2.43
CA THR A 214 -17.09 -14.98 2.84
C THR A 214 -16.98 -14.15 4.13
N PHE A 215 -15.97 -14.44 4.96
CA PHE A 215 -15.70 -13.76 6.23
C PHE A 215 -14.69 -12.60 6.10
N VAL A 216 -14.23 -12.28 4.90
CA VAL A 216 -13.31 -11.15 4.70
C VAL A 216 -13.98 -9.82 5.11
N PRO A 217 -13.27 -8.86 5.73
CA PRO A 217 -13.84 -7.54 6.06
C PRO A 217 -14.31 -6.74 4.85
N SER A 218 -15.08 -5.66 5.09
CA SER A 218 -15.73 -4.86 4.04
C SER A 218 -14.81 -4.38 2.92
N TRP A 219 -13.58 -3.94 3.24
CA TRP A 219 -12.60 -3.53 2.23
C TRP A 219 -12.08 -4.71 1.41
N GLY A 220 -11.99 -5.90 1.99
CA GLY A 220 -11.66 -7.12 1.27
C GLY A 220 -12.79 -7.53 0.34
N LYS A 221 -14.04 -7.47 0.80
CA LYS A 221 -15.23 -7.72 -0.05
C LYS A 221 -15.25 -6.80 -1.25
N PHE A 222 -14.95 -5.51 -1.03
CA PHE A 222 -14.84 -4.52 -2.10
C PHE A 222 -13.81 -4.94 -3.16
N TRP A 223 -12.57 -5.25 -2.76
CA TRP A 223 -11.51 -5.61 -3.71
C TRP A 223 -11.78 -6.94 -4.43
N LEU A 224 -12.29 -7.94 -3.70
CA LEU A 224 -12.68 -9.21 -4.30
C LEU A 224 -13.88 -9.06 -5.26
N SER A 225 -14.79 -8.11 -5.00
CA SER A 225 -15.88 -7.76 -5.93
C SER A 225 -15.40 -7.03 -7.17
N VAL A 226 -14.45 -6.10 -7.04
CA VAL A 226 -13.78 -5.47 -8.17
C VAL A 226 -13.11 -6.51 -9.07
N LEU A 227 -12.41 -7.49 -8.48
CA LEU A 227 -11.79 -8.59 -9.24
C LEU A 227 -12.82 -9.54 -9.88
N GLY A 228 -14.01 -9.64 -9.30
CA GLY A 228 -15.06 -10.54 -9.72
C GLY A 228 -15.00 -11.92 -9.06
N VAL A 229 -14.32 -12.06 -7.92
CA VAL A 229 -14.34 -13.30 -7.11
C VAL A 229 -15.26 -13.20 -5.91
N PHE A 230 -16.02 -12.12 -5.74
CA PHE A 230 -17.02 -11.93 -4.68
C PHE A 230 -18.21 -11.11 -5.21
N ASP A 231 -19.46 -11.47 -4.92
CA ASP A 231 -20.62 -10.75 -5.47
C ASP A 231 -20.89 -9.42 -4.75
N TRP A 232 -21.24 -8.36 -5.51
CA TRP A 232 -21.56 -7.04 -4.95
C TRP A 232 -22.73 -7.07 -3.95
N SER A 233 -23.67 -8.01 -4.09
CA SER A 233 -24.76 -8.19 -3.13
C SER A 233 -24.28 -8.62 -1.74
N GLY A 234 -23.07 -9.16 -1.62
CA GLY A 234 -22.42 -9.47 -0.34
C GLY A 234 -21.66 -8.32 0.29
N ASN A 235 -21.75 -7.11 -0.27
CA ASN A 235 -21.19 -5.90 0.34
C ASN A 235 -22.27 -5.09 1.06
N ASN A 236 -21.92 -4.49 2.21
CA ASN A 236 -22.76 -3.45 2.78
C ASN A 236 -22.76 -2.20 1.88
N PRO A 237 -23.88 -1.45 1.78
CA PRO A 237 -23.96 -0.35 0.84
C PRO A 237 -23.00 0.81 1.09
N VAL A 238 -22.39 1.31 0.00
CA VAL A 238 -21.57 2.52 -0.02
C VAL A 238 -22.23 3.53 -0.98
N PRO A 239 -23.35 4.15 -0.57
CA PRO A 239 -24.21 4.91 -1.47
C PRO A 239 -23.52 6.20 -1.94
N PRO A 240 -23.30 6.41 -3.26
CA PRO A 240 -22.74 7.67 -3.76
C PRO A 240 -23.66 8.87 -3.47
N GLU A 241 -24.96 8.63 -3.27
CA GLU A 241 -25.96 9.67 -3.00
C GLU A 241 -25.68 10.47 -1.72
N ALA A 242 -24.85 9.94 -0.80
CA ALA A 242 -24.40 10.66 0.38
C ALA A 242 -23.69 11.99 0.04
N TRP A 243 -23.06 12.09 -1.14
CA TRP A 243 -22.40 13.31 -1.62
C TRP A 243 -23.36 14.38 -2.14
N LEU A 244 -24.65 14.06 -2.33
CA LEU A 244 -25.69 15.01 -2.72
C LEU A 244 -26.42 15.64 -1.53
N LEU A 245 -26.14 15.14 -0.32
CA LEU A 245 -26.77 15.62 0.90
C LEU A 245 -26.41 17.09 1.20
N PRO A 246 -27.26 17.86 1.88
CA PRO A 246 -26.89 19.17 2.38
C PRO A 246 -25.69 19.10 3.33
N TYR A 247 -24.71 19.99 3.16
CA TYR A 247 -23.50 20.04 4.00
C TYR A 247 -23.81 20.30 5.50
N CYS A 248 -24.99 20.83 5.84
CA CYS A 248 -25.40 21.04 7.23
C CYS A 248 -25.67 19.73 7.99
N LEU A 249 -25.87 18.60 7.31
CA LEU A 249 -26.10 17.31 7.96
C LEU A 249 -24.80 16.79 8.60
N PRO A 250 -24.86 16.25 9.84
CA PRO A 250 -23.66 15.86 10.59
C PRO A 250 -22.91 14.68 9.97
N PHE A 251 -23.60 13.84 9.19
CA PHE A 251 -23.05 12.67 8.50
C PHE A 251 -22.68 12.94 7.03
N HIS A 252 -22.70 14.20 6.58
CA HIS A 252 -22.26 14.55 5.23
C HIS A 252 -20.78 14.14 5.03
N PRO A 253 -20.40 13.45 3.92
CA PRO A 253 -19.03 12.97 3.70
C PRO A 253 -17.95 14.04 3.85
N GLY A 254 -18.24 15.28 3.42
CA GLY A 254 -17.36 16.44 3.59
C GLY A 254 -17.04 16.84 5.04
N ARG A 255 -17.70 16.25 6.05
CA ARG A 255 -17.39 16.44 7.49
C ARG A 255 -16.61 15.27 8.10
N MET A 256 -16.42 14.18 7.36
CA MET A 256 -15.65 13.04 7.84
C MET A 256 -14.15 13.34 7.81
N TRP A 257 -13.38 12.60 8.62
CA TRP A 257 -11.92 12.60 8.57
C TRP A 257 -11.41 12.45 7.13
N CYS A 258 -10.35 13.19 6.76
CA CYS A 258 -9.87 13.30 5.38
C CYS A 258 -9.58 11.93 4.75
N HIS A 259 -8.83 11.06 5.43
CA HIS A 259 -8.56 9.71 4.90
C HIS A 259 -9.82 8.90 4.70
N CYS A 260 -10.76 8.96 5.65
CA CYS A 260 -12.03 8.26 5.53
C CYS A 260 -12.80 8.71 4.28
N ARG A 261 -13.06 10.02 4.14
CA ARG A 261 -13.81 10.51 2.97
C ARG A 261 -13.07 10.28 1.65
N MET A 262 -11.74 10.38 1.64
CA MET A 262 -10.96 10.22 0.41
C MET A 262 -10.86 8.77 -0.04
N VAL A 263 -10.94 7.79 0.86
CA VAL A 263 -11.08 6.38 0.47
C VAL A 263 -12.52 6.05 0.06
N TYR A 264 -13.51 6.50 0.83
CA TYR A 264 -14.90 6.19 0.54
C TYR A 264 -15.46 6.92 -0.69
N LEU A 265 -14.84 8.02 -1.14
CA LEU A 265 -15.20 8.75 -2.36
C LEU A 265 -15.07 7.89 -3.65
N PRO A 266 -13.90 7.38 -4.03
CA PRO A 266 -13.80 6.48 -5.19
C PRO A 266 -14.46 5.13 -4.93
N MET A 267 -14.46 4.64 -3.68
CA MET A 267 -15.15 3.40 -3.34
C MET A 267 -16.66 3.48 -3.63
N CYS A 268 -17.33 4.59 -3.29
CA CYS A 268 -18.76 4.76 -3.56
C CYS A 268 -19.04 4.89 -5.06
N TYR A 269 -18.12 5.52 -5.82
CA TYR A 269 -18.23 5.59 -7.28
C TYR A 269 -18.15 4.19 -7.91
N ILE A 270 -17.13 3.39 -7.55
CA ILE A 270 -16.91 2.04 -8.06
C ILE A 270 -18.07 1.11 -7.64
N TYR A 271 -18.52 1.20 -6.38
CA TYR A 271 -19.68 0.48 -5.86
C TYR A 271 -20.96 0.82 -6.62
N GLY A 272 -21.23 2.12 -6.81
CA GLY A 272 -22.43 2.60 -7.49
C GLY A 272 -22.46 2.25 -8.98
N LYS A 273 -21.30 2.11 -9.62
CA LYS A 273 -21.15 1.55 -10.98
C LYS A 273 -21.25 0.03 -11.02
N ARG A 274 -21.18 -0.66 -9.87
CA ARG A 274 -21.11 -2.14 -9.77
C ARG A 274 -20.00 -2.72 -10.64
N PHE A 275 -18.85 -2.03 -10.70
CA PHE A 275 -17.79 -2.44 -11.59
C PHE A 275 -17.24 -3.82 -11.20
N VAL A 276 -17.03 -4.66 -12.21
CA VAL A 276 -16.37 -5.96 -12.07
C VAL A 276 -15.41 -6.10 -13.24
N GLY A 277 -14.16 -6.48 -12.96
CA GLY A 277 -13.17 -6.79 -13.98
C GLY A 277 -13.59 -7.97 -14.87
N GLN A 278 -12.85 -8.19 -15.95
CA GLN A 278 -13.11 -9.32 -16.82
C GLN A 278 -12.98 -10.66 -16.06
N VAL A 279 -13.98 -11.53 -16.17
CA VAL A 279 -13.94 -12.88 -15.57
C VAL A 279 -13.04 -13.77 -16.43
N THR A 280 -11.77 -13.87 -16.03
CA THR A 280 -10.75 -14.72 -16.68
C THR A 280 -10.79 -16.16 -16.15
N PRO A 281 -10.09 -17.12 -16.80
CA PRO A 281 -9.91 -18.46 -16.25
C PRO A 281 -9.35 -18.46 -14.82
N LEU A 282 -8.38 -17.57 -14.53
CA LEU A 282 -7.80 -17.42 -13.20
C LEU A 282 -8.84 -16.93 -12.17
N VAL A 283 -9.71 -15.99 -12.54
CA VAL A 283 -10.83 -15.56 -11.67
C VAL A 283 -11.76 -16.73 -11.37
N LEU A 284 -12.05 -17.60 -12.35
CA LEU A 284 -12.86 -18.81 -12.14
C LEU A 284 -12.16 -19.85 -11.26
N GLU A 285 -10.84 -19.95 -11.31
CA GLU A 285 -10.04 -20.78 -10.40
C GLU A 285 -10.09 -20.23 -8.97
N LEU A 286 -9.86 -18.93 -8.77
CA LEU A 286 -9.94 -18.27 -7.47
C LEU A 286 -11.31 -18.46 -6.79
N ARG A 287 -12.41 -18.44 -7.55
CA ARG A 287 -13.76 -18.75 -7.04
C ARG A 287 -13.92 -20.18 -6.50
N LYS A 288 -13.05 -21.11 -6.90
CA LYS A 288 -13.00 -22.49 -6.35
C LYS A 288 -12.01 -22.62 -5.20
N GLU A 289 -11.01 -21.75 -5.16
CA GLU A 289 -9.91 -21.82 -4.19
C GLU A 289 -10.26 -21.15 -2.85
N LEU A 290 -11.01 -20.05 -2.86
CA LEU A 290 -11.23 -19.17 -1.71
C LEU A 290 -12.41 -19.54 -0.79
N TYR A 291 -13.22 -20.53 -1.16
CA TYR A 291 -14.51 -20.82 -0.51
C TYR A 291 -14.66 -22.30 -0.17
N LYS A 292 -15.30 -22.63 0.97
CA LYS A 292 -15.56 -24.03 1.39
C LYS A 292 -16.55 -24.79 0.50
N GLY A 293 -17.42 -24.07 -0.21
CA GLY A 293 -18.49 -24.63 -1.03
C GLY A 293 -18.54 -24.01 -2.43
N PRO A 294 -19.46 -24.48 -3.29
CA PRO A 294 -19.61 -23.95 -4.64
C PRO A 294 -19.92 -22.47 -4.63
N TYR A 295 -19.19 -21.68 -5.43
CA TYR A 295 -19.35 -20.22 -5.51
C TYR A 295 -20.79 -19.78 -5.81
N ASN A 296 -21.50 -20.53 -6.65
CA ASN A 296 -22.87 -20.27 -7.07
C ASN A 296 -23.93 -20.60 -6.00
N GLU A 297 -23.55 -21.27 -4.92
CA GLU A 297 -24.45 -21.62 -3.80
C GLU A 297 -24.28 -20.69 -2.59
N ILE A 298 -23.36 -19.71 -2.67
CA ILE A 298 -23.12 -18.75 -1.60
C ILE A 298 -24.32 -17.79 -1.46
N ASP A 299 -24.89 -17.72 -0.25
CA ASP A 299 -25.86 -16.69 0.12
C ASP A 299 -25.13 -15.37 0.39
N TRP A 300 -24.97 -14.57 -0.66
CA TRP A 300 -24.29 -13.28 -0.59
C TRP A 300 -24.98 -12.28 0.34
N ASP A 301 -26.31 -12.28 0.47
CA ASP A 301 -26.99 -11.35 1.39
C ASP A 301 -26.53 -11.57 2.84
N LYS A 302 -26.35 -12.84 3.22
CA LYS A 302 -25.84 -13.21 4.54
C LYS A 302 -24.38 -12.83 4.74
N THR A 303 -23.55 -12.89 3.70
CA THR A 303 -22.12 -12.58 3.85
C THR A 303 -21.87 -11.11 4.20
N ARG A 304 -22.78 -10.17 3.92
CA ARG A 304 -22.63 -8.73 4.19
C ARG A 304 -22.13 -8.39 5.58
N ASN A 305 -22.68 -9.07 6.59
CA ASN A 305 -22.35 -8.85 8.00
C ASN A 305 -21.42 -9.93 8.57
N GLN A 306 -20.95 -10.88 7.76
CA GLN A 306 -19.91 -11.82 8.16
C GLN A 306 -18.56 -11.11 8.20
N CYS A 307 -17.80 -11.38 9.25
CA CYS A 307 -16.42 -10.91 9.44
C CYS A 307 -15.72 -11.96 10.31
N ALA A 308 -14.50 -12.35 9.93
CA ALA A 308 -13.69 -13.25 10.75
C ALA A 308 -13.37 -12.59 12.10
N LYS A 309 -13.22 -13.40 13.15
CA LYS A 309 -13.03 -12.90 14.51
C LYS A 309 -11.69 -12.16 14.63
N GLU A 310 -10.68 -12.69 13.96
CA GLU A 310 -9.31 -12.19 13.87
C GLU A 310 -9.26 -10.77 13.30
N ASP A 311 -10.21 -10.44 12.41
CA ASP A 311 -10.31 -9.13 11.77
C ASP A 311 -11.19 -8.12 12.53
N LEU A 312 -12.00 -8.57 13.49
CA LEU A 312 -13.03 -7.75 14.12
C LEU A 312 -12.48 -6.91 15.28
N TYR A 313 -11.77 -5.82 14.95
CA TYR A 313 -11.25 -4.88 15.95
C TYR A 313 -12.35 -4.00 16.56
N TYR A 314 -13.26 -3.47 15.73
CA TYR A 314 -14.43 -2.70 16.17
C TYR A 314 -15.71 -3.41 15.75
N PRO A 315 -16.43 -4.08 16.67
CA PRO A 315 -17.71 -4.70 16.36
C PRO A 315 -18.76 -3.65 16.04
N HIS A 316 -19.62 -3.93 15.07
CA HIS A 316 -20.73 -3.05 14.74
C HIS A 316 -21.73 -2.96 15.90
N PRO A 317 -22.13 -1.76 16.33
CA PRO A 317 -23.28 -1.59 17.19
C PRO A 317 -24.56 -2.02 16.46
N PHE A 318 -25.54 -2.56 17.18
CA PHE A 318 -26.82 -3.01 16.60
C PHE A 318 -27.53 -1.95 15.73
N VAL A 319 -27.42 -0.66 16.09
CA VAL A 319 -27.99 0.43 15.30
C VAL A 319 -27.37 0.54 13.90
N GLN A 320 -26.08 0.20 13.77
CA GLN A 320 -25.38 0.17 12.50
C GLN A 320 -25.87 -0.97 11.61
N ASP A 321 -26.20 -2.14 12.19
CA ASP A 321 -26.78 -3.25 11.43
C ASP A 321 -28.18 -2.91 10.90
N ILE A 322 -29.01 -2.20 11.71
CA ILE A 322 -30.30 -1.68 11.25
C ILE A 322 -30.09 -0.71 10.08
N LEU A 323 -29.12 0.21 10.19
CA LEU A 323 -28.79 1.16 9.12
C LEU A 323 -28.40 0.41 7.84
N TRP A 324 -27.48 -0.55 7.91
CA TRP A 324 -27.06 -1.32 6.74
C TRP A 324 -28.16 -2.18 6.14
N ALA A 325 -28.98 -2.81 6.98
CA ALA A 325 -30.15 -3.54 6.52
C ALA A 325 -31.15 -2.62 5.81
N THR A 326 -31.38 -1.41 6.34
CA THR A 326 -32.29 -0.42 5.74
C THR A 326 -31.76 0.07 4.40
N LEU A 327 -30.48 0.44 4.35
CA LEU A 327 -29.83 0.89 3.13
C LEU A 327 -29.90 -0.20 2.04
N HIS A 328 -29.63 -1.45 2.39
CA HIS A 328 -29.61 -2.52 1.40
C HIS A 328 -31.00 -2.99 0.96
N LYS A 329 -31.95 -3.17 1.89
CA LYS A 329 -33.26 -3.75 1.56
C LYS A 329 -34.22 -2.74 0.96
N PHE A 330 -34.01 -1.45 1.20
CA PHE A 330 -34.94 -0.40 0.74
C PHE A 330 -34.26 0.64 -0.14
N VAL A 331 -33.15 1.25 0.31
CA VAL A 331 -32.54 2.38 -0.42
C VAL A 331 -31.87 1.90 -1.70
N GLU A 332 -31.06 0.83 -1.65
CA GLU A 332 -30.38 0.29 -2.84
C GLU A 332 -31.37 -0.13 -3.95
N PRO A 333 -32.41 -0.93 -3.69
CA PRO A 333 -33.42 -1.24 -4.69
C PRO A 333 -34.09 0.00 -5.28
N LEU A 334 -34.40 1.00 -4.45
CA LEU A 334 -34.98 2.26 -4.93
C LEU A 334 -34.01 3.02 -5.85
N MET A 335 -32.73 3.12 -5.48
CA MET A 335 -31.71 3.84 -6.24
C MET A 335 -31.27 3.11 -7.51
N MET A 336 -31.50 1.80 -7.61
CA MET A 336 -31.21 1.01 -8.82
C MET A 336 -32.30 1.10 -9.88
N HIS A 337 -33.51 1.56 -9.53
CA HIS A 337 -34.65 1.66 -10.45
C HIS A 337 -35.07 3.10 -10.71
N TRP A 338 -35.78 3.35 -11.81
CA TRP A 338 -36.34 4.67 -12.09
C TRP A 338 -37.38 5.07 -11.02
N PRO A 339 -37.36 6.30 -10.47
CA PRO A 339 -36.50 7.44 -10.83
C PRO A 339 -35.18 7.54 -10.02
N GLY A 340 -34.98 6.69 -9.01
CA GLY A 340 -33.79 6.72 -8.15
C GLY A 340 -32.47 6.55 -8.92
N SER A 341 -32.48 5.79 -10.02
CA SER A 341 -31.31 5.64 -10.89
C SER A 341 -30.79 6.96 -11.48
N LYS A 342 -31.65 7.97 -11.66
CA LYS A 342 -31.20 9.33 -12.04
C LYS A 342 -30.52 10.07 -10.91
N LEU A 343 -30.95 9.85 -9.68
CA LEU A 343 -30.25 10.41 -8.51
C LEU A 343 -28.87 9.75 -8.36
N ARG A 344 -28.78 8.44 -8.58
CA ARG A 344 -27.51 7.70 -8.62
C ARG A 344 -26.58 8.22 -9.71
N GLU A 345 -27.07 8.42 -10.93
CA GLU A 345 -26.30 9.00 -12.03
C GLU A 345 -25.69 10.36 -11.64
N LYS A 346 -26.52 11.27 -11.10
CA LYS A 346 -26.07 12.58 -10.60
C LYS A 346 -25.06 12.46 -9.45
N ALA A 347 -25.26 11.50 -8.55
CA ALA A 347 -24.35 11.25 -7.43
C ALA A 347 -22.99 10.76 -7.91
N LEU A 348 -22.97 9.86 -8.90
CA LEU A 348 -21.75 9.36 -9.54
C LEU A 348 -20.99 10.48 -10.27
N GLU A 349 -21.69 11.33 -11.01
CA GLU A 349 -21.08 12.53 -11.63
C GLU A 349 -20.47 13.47 -10.58
N THR A 350 -21.14 13.63 -9.44
CA THR A 350 -20.65 14.48 -8.35
C THR A 350 -19.41 13.87 -7.68
N ALA A 351 -19.43 12.56 -7.42
CA ALA A 351 -18.28 11.85 -6.90
C ALA A 351 -17.08 11.94 -7.86
N MET A 352 -17.30 11.73 -9.17
CA MET A 352 -16.23 11.79 -10.16
C MET A 352 -15.62 13.20 -10.30
N LYS A 353 -16.41 14.26 -10.16
CA LYS A 353 -15.89 15.64 -10.09
C LYS A 353 -14.94 15.83 -8.91
N HIS A 354 -15.25 15.27 -7.74
CA HIS A 354 -14.37 15.33 -6.58
C HIS A 354 -13.10 14.47 -6.75
N ILE A 355 -13.22 13.32 -7.43
CA ILE A 355 -12.08 12.46 -7.77
C ILE A 355 -11.10 13.22 -8.68
N HIS A 356 -11.59 13.79 -9.79
CA HIS A 356 -10.76 14.61 -10.69
C HIS A 356 -10.15 15.82 -9.98
N TYR A 357 -10.89 16.45 -9.08
CA TYR A 357 -10.38 17.58 -8.30
C TYR A 357 -9.20 17.17 -7.39
N GLU A 358 -9.31 16.04 -6.68
CA GLU A 358 -8.20 15.49 -5.90
C GLU A 358 -7.00 15.16 -6.79
N ASP A 359 -7.24 14.49 -7.90
CA ASP A 359 -6.19 14.04 -8.83
C ASP A 359 -5.40 15.24 -9.38
N GLU A 360 -6.08 16.29 -9.82
CA GLU A 360 -5.42 17.49 -10.33
C GLU A 360 -4.66 18.27 -9.24
N ASN A 361 -5.23 18.37 -8.03
CA ASN A 361 -4.59 19.08 -6.91
C ASN A 361 -3.34 18.36 -6.40
N THR A 362 -3.33 17.03 -6.46
CA THR A 362 -2.24 16.20 -5.94
C THR A 362 -1.29 15.71 -7.03
N ARG A 363 -1.50 16.13 -8.28
CA ARG A 363 -0.77 15.64 -9.45
C ARG A 363 -0.77 14.11 -9.52
N TYR A 364 -1.95 13.53 -9.27
CA TYR A 364 -2.25 12.11 -9.33
C TYR A 364 -1.54 11.24 -8.28
N ILE A 365 -0.92 11.88 -7.27
CA ILE A 365 -0.35 11.19 -6.10
C ILE A 365 -1.44 10.80 -5.11
N CYS A 366 -2.50 11.62 -4.97
CA CYS A 366 -3.54 11.52 -3.95
C CYS A 366 -3.02 11.67 -2.50
N ILE A 367 -3.93 11.80 -1.53
CA ILE A 367 -3.58 11.83 -0.10
C ILE A 367 -2.88 10.55 0.41
N GLY A 368 -3.11 9.39 -0.20
CA GLY A 368 -2.46 8.14 0.19
C GLY A 368 -2.66 6.99 -0.80
N PRO A 369 -2.07 5.82 -0.52
CA PRO A 369 -1.97 4.71 -1.48
C PRO A 369 -3.35 4.11 -1.83
N VAL A 370 -4.24 4.02 -0.84
CA VAL A 370 -5.55 3.38 -1.02
C VAL A 370 -6.42 4.20 -1.98
N ASN A 371 -6.57 5.50 -1.73
CA ASN A 371 -7.38 6.33 -2.61
C ASN A 371 -6.66 6.63 -3.93
N LYS A 372 -5.32 6.68 -3.98
CA LYS A 372 -4.57 6.71 -5.25
C LYS A 372 -4.99 5.59 -6.18
N VAL A 373 -5.01 4.36 -5.68
CA VAL A 373 -5.33 3.18 -6.49
C VAL A 373 -6.82 3.16 -6.88
N MET A 374 -7.72 3.53 -5.98
CA MET A 374 -9.15 3.58 -6.28
C MET A 374 -9.53 4.74 -7.22
N ASN A 375 -8.91 5.92 -7.09
CA ASN A 375 -9.08 7.04 -8.03
C ASN A 375 -8.59 6.64 -9.42
N MET A 376 -7.40 6.04 -9.53
CA MET A 376 -6.87 5.52 -10.78
C MET A 376 -7.86 4.54 -11.45
N LEU A 377 -8.44 3.61 -10.69
CA LEU A 377 -9.46 2.70 -11.19
C LEU A 377 -10.75 3.45 -11.60
N ALA A 378 -11.20 4.43 -10.81
CA ALA A 378 -12.38 5.23 -11.14
C ALA A 378 -12.23 6.00 -12.46
N CYS A 379 -11.06 6.62 -12.70
CA CYS A 379 -10.73 7.28 -13.98
C CYS A 379 -10.75 6.29 -15.15
N TRP A 380 -10.23 5.08 -14.96
CA TRP A 380 -10.27 4.04 -16.00
C TRP A 380 -11.70 3.54 -16.29
N ILE A 381 -12.53 3.43 -15.24
CA ILE A 381 -13.95 3.06 -15.37
C ILE A 381 -14.75 4.16 -16.09
N GLU A 382 -14.43 5.43 -15.85
CA GLU A 382 -15.05 6.56 -16.55
C GLU A 382 -14.68 6.56 -18.03
N ASP A 383 -13.39 6.47 -18.35
CA ASP A 383 -12.87 6.33 -19.70
C ASP A 383 -11.49 5.63 -19.68
N GLN A 384 -11.42 4.46 -20.31
CA GLN A 384 -10.24 3.61 -20.37
C GLN A 384 -9.05 4.26 -21.08
N ASN A 385 -9.30 5.26 -21.94
CA ASN A 385 -8.27 5.99 -22.68
C ASN A 385 -8.01 7.39 -22.11
N SER A 386 -8.61 7.72 -20.96
CA SER A 386 -8.55 9.04 -20.37
C SER A 386 -7.12 9.51 -20.11
N GLU A 387 -6.92 10.81 -20.25
CA GLU A 387 -5.68 11.47 -19.85
C GLU A 387 -5.41 11.25 -18.35
N ALA A 388 -6.45 11.33 -17.53
CA ALA A 388 -6.37 11.12 -16.08
C ALA A 388 -5.80 9.74 -15.71
N PHE A 389 -6.23 8.66 -16.38
CA PHE A 389 -5.66 7.34 -16.15
C PHE A 389 -4.17 7.29 -16.52
N LYS A 390 -3.77 7.88 -17.66
CA LYS A 390 -2.36 7.92 -18.09
C LYS A 390 -1.48 8.67 -17.10
N LEU A 391 -1.97 9.77 -16.52
CA LEU A 391 -1.27 10.56 -15.50
C LEU A 391 -1.14 9.83 -14.15
N HIS A 392 -2.05 8.89 -13.84
CA HIS A 392 -1.97 8.03 -12.64
C HIS A 392 -0.89 6.96 -12.72
N ILE A 393 -0.61 6.43 -13.92
CA ILE A 393 0.31 5.28 -14.11
C ILE A 393 1.72 5.55 -13.59
N PRO A 394 2.43 6.63 -14.01
CA PRO A 394 3.79 6.84 -13.55
C PRO A 394 3.88 7.19 -12.06
N ARG A 395 2.76 7.59 -11.44
CA ARG A 395 2.61 7.80 -9.99
C ARG A 395 2.47 6.53 -9.18
N VAL A 396 2.37 5.35 -9.81
CA VAL A 396 2.40 4.07 -9.08
C VAL A 396 3.77 3.88 -8.41
N TYR A 397 4.85 4.22 -9.11
CA TYR A 397 6.21 4.00 -8.61
C TYR A 397 6.57 4.87 -7.41
N ASP A 398 5.94 6.04 -7.27
CA ASP A 398 6.08 6.92 -6.09
C ASP A 398 5.65 6.22 -4.77
N TYR A 399 4.90 5.11 -4.86
CA TYR A 399 4.47 4.30 -3.72
C TYR A 399 5.23 2.99 -3.56
N LEU A 400 6.18 2.65 -4.44
CA LEU A 400 6.88 1.37 -4.40
C LEU A 400 8.29 1.51 -3.83
N TRP A 401 8.59 0.68 -2.83
CA TRP A 401 9.87 0.72 -2.12
C TRP A 401 10.54 -0.64 -2.06
N ILE A 402 11.86 -0.67 -2.26
CA ILE A 402 12.67 -1.89 -2.20
C ILE A 402 13.57 -1.86 -0.97
N ALA A 403 13.50 -2.94 -0.21
CA ALA A 403 14.48 -3.26 0.82
C ALA A 403 14.89 -4.74 0.72
N GLU A 404 15.67 -5.23 1.68
CA GLU A 404 16.17 -6.61 1.68
C GLU A 404 15.08 -7.67 1.86
N ASP A 405 13.88 -7.27 2.30
CA ASP A 405 12.71 -8.13 2.38
C ASP A 405 11.90 -8.15 1.07
N GLY A 406 12.18 -7.30 0.09
CA GLY A 406 11.50 -7.23 -1.21
C GLY A 406 10.89 -5.87 -1.51
N MET A 407 9.98 -5.83 -2.49
CA MET A 407 9.27 -4.62 -2.90
C MET A 407 7.89 -4.53 -2.24
N LYS A 408 7.62 -3.42 -1.56
CA LYS A 408 6.37 -3.14 -0.86
C LYS A 408 5.72 -1.85 -1.34
N MET A 409 4.45 -1.68 -0.99
CA MET A 409 3.73 -0.44 -1.20
C MET A 409 3.77 0.38 0.09
N GLN A 410 4.27 1.61 -0.01
CA GLN A 410 4.44 2.55 1.09
C GLN A 410 3.08 3.07 1.58
N GLY A 411 2.99 3.41 2.87
CA GLY A 411 1.78 3.99 3.50
C GLY A 411 1.43 5.40 3.02
N TYR A 412 2.39 6.10 2.41
CA TYR A 412 2.28 7.37 1.67
C TYR A 412 3.28 7.30 0.50
N ASN A 413 3.42 8.36 -0.30
CA ASN A 413 4.53 8.47 -1.26
C ASN A 413 5.91 8.68 -0.58
N GLY A 414 5.97 8.51 0.74
CA GLY A 414 7.14 8.62 1.61
C GLY A 414 6.84 9.46 2.86
N SER A 415 7.85 9.61 3.72
CA SER A 415 7.85 10.42 4.94
C SER A 415 8.88 11.55 4.88
N GLN A 416 9.27 11.98 3.68
CA GLN A 416 10.43 12.84 3.40
C GLN A 416 10.43 14.12 4.23
N LEU A 417 9.33 14.88 4.21
CA LEU A 417 9.23 16.14 4.96
C LEU A 417 9.26 15.89 6.48
N TRP A 418 8.62 14.81 6.93
CA TRP A 418 8.55 14.44 8.34
C TRP A 418 9.92 14.08 8.89
N ASP A 419 10.62 13.17 8.21
CA ASP A 419 11.95 12.68 8.60
C ASP A 419 12.99 13.79 8.53
N THR A 420 12.93 14.64 7.50
CA THR A 420 13.79 15.81 7.37
C THR A 420 13.56 16.78 8.52
N THR A 421 12.31 17.13 8.81
CA THR A 421 11.97 18.09 9.88
C THR A 421 12.41 17.60 11.26
N PHE A 422 12.27 16.30 11.56
CA PHE A 422 12.77 15.76 12.81
C PHE A 422 14.29 15.64 12.87
N THR A 423 14.94 15.32 11.75
CA THR A 423 16.39 15.27 11.68
C THR A 423 16.99 16.66 11.94
N VAL A 424 16.45 17.70 11.31
CA VAL A 424 16.88 19.09 11.54
C VAL A 424 16.67 19.49 13.00
N GLN A 425 15.49 19.22 13.57
CA GLN A 425 15.22 19.51 14.99
C GLN A 425 16.16 18.76 15.93
N ALA A 426 16.50 17.51 15.63
CA ALA A 426 17.44 16.72 16.42
C ALA A 426 18.86 17.32 16.39
N ILE A 427 19.34 17.75 15.22
CA ILE A 427 20.65 18.41 15.06
C ILE A 427 20.70 19.74 15.84
N VAL A 428 19.62 20.53 15.76
CA VAL A 428 19.50 21.81 16.49
C VAL A 428 19.45 21.57 18.00
N ALA A 429 18.63 20.64 18.47
CA ALA A 429 18.49 20.32 19.89
C ALA A 429 19.78 19.74 20.49
N ALA A 430 20.60 19.08 19.67
CA ALA A 430 21.92 18.59 20.04
C ALA A 430 22.98 19.69 20.17
N ASN A 431 22.67 20.94 19.77
CA ASN A 431 23.63 22.04 19.67
C ASN A 431 24.82 21.73 18.75
N LEU A 432 24.58 20.96 17.68
CA LEU A 432 25.62 20.53 16.72
C LEU A 432 25.42 21.17 15.33
N ILE A 433 24.66 22.28 15.26
CA ILE A 433 24.35 22.95 13.99
C ILE A 433 25.57 23.56 13.29
N GLU A 434 26.59 23.99 14.04
CA GLU A 434 27.82 24.49 13.43
C GLU A 434 28.62 23.36 12.73
N GLU A 435 28.52 22.14 13.25
CA GLU A 435 29.24 20.96 12.74
C GLU A 435 28.47 20.25 11.61
N PHE A 436 27.15 20.13 11.75
CA PHE A 436 26.28 19.43 10.79
C PHE A 436 25.37 20.35 9.97
N GLY A 437 25.56 21.66 10.08
CA GLY A 437 24.89 22.66 9.24
C GLY A 437 25.06 22.43 7.73
N PRO A 438 26.22 21.95 7.23
CA PRO A 438 26.35 21.57 5.82
C PRO A 438 25.42 20.44 5.38
N THR A 439 24.97 19.57 6.30
CA THR A 439 23.95 18.54 6.05
C THR A 439 22.53 19.16 5.99
N LEU A 440 22.37 20.48 6.09
CA LEU A 440 21.06 21.15 6.05
C LEU A 440 20.88 22.02 4.79
N ASN A 441 21.86 22.04 3.87
CA ASN A 441 21.89 22.90 2.68
C ASN A 441 21.36 22.21 1.43
#